data_AF-A0AAX1WJY6-F1
#
_entry.id   AF-A0AAX1WJY6-F1
#
_cell.length_a   1.000
_cell.length_b   1.000
_cell.length_c   1.000
_cell.angle_alpha   90.00
_cell.angle_beta   90.00
_cell.angle_gamma   90.00
#
_symmetry.space_group_name_H-M   'P 1'
#
loop_
_entity.id
_entity.type
_entity.pdbx_description
1 polymer ?
#
loop_
_entity_poly.entity_id
_entity_poly.type
_entity_poly.pdbx_seq_one_letter_code
_entity_poly.pdbx_strand_id
1 'polypeptide(L)'
;MNLLTEIGHFLIPGFDALQMGFFGVMLLAVIYTWLSVRRNAQEARWQHAWEQSGLQAAQPGVSAEMGSAAELSQSLATKAEKIAAIMPGMLLILGLLGTFLGLGLALDKASGILHNAGNSIGAMDSSMRDLMEMMQGLGTKFKTSTWGIIAFIALKIWESKNGYEERRLNWCMAKLQHSLTEEYALQAEENASRQQQREAGRNAATERLVEAMALQTVALREEFSQQAKRSEEQEAQRHQYHLAALKEIADINNQSRNLLETYTRKSEENLVALQQAATTMSDASQQVSGSAMSLEKVVTALGAELSEVMTGIKQELSQVVNEMNADFTRNVQQMSDKLAESTHQLSTTMGQIETSLNGAIASMDASFRGNMTQMANQLESATSQISESVNNMSSQIDSTMTTVKERTEAAAKIQRQAMDEFSETSLTLNEQVTSMTNYIQRVTKEIALGLAAVSEGNRKMEHYITRFNEAFDQLGALPETVKQITTQVSALCTRIDKLLPAQQLVAERVEV
;
A
#
# COMPACT_ATOMS: atom_id res chain seq x y z
N MET A 1 3.55 -84.58 22.08
CA MET A 1 2.13 -84.58 21.65
C MET A 1 1.15 -84.63 22.83
N ASN A 2 1.50 -85.21 23.99
CA ASN A 2 0.59 -85.32 25.15
C ASN A 2 0.27 -84.01 25.90
N LEU A 3 1.20 -83.04 25.97
CA LEU A 3 0.98 -81.77 26.67
C LEU A 3 -0.10 -80.89 26.00
N LEU A 4 -0.14 -80.84 24.68
CA LEU A 4 -1.16 -80.06 23.94
C LEU A 4 -2.56 -80.66 24.10
N THR A 5 -2.67 -81.99 24.15
CA THR A 5 -3.93 -82.69 24.40
C THR A 5 -4.39 -82.56 25.85
N GLU A 6 -3.48 -82.57 26.82
CA GLU A 6 -3.80 -82.32 28.24
C GLU A 6 -4.26 -80.88 28.49
N ILE A 7 -3.56 -79.90 27.90
CA ILE A 7 -3.97 -78.48 27.93
C ILE A 7 -5.34 -78.32 27.24
N GLY A 8 -5.54 -78.97 26.09
CA GLY A 8 -6.82 -78.98 25.38
C GLY A 8 -7.97 -79.52 26.24
N HIS A 9 -7.75 -80.63 26.95
CA HIS A 9 -8.75 -81.20 27.87
C HIS A 9 -9.00 -80.30 29.08
N PHE A 10 -7.99 -79.59 29.60
CA PHE A 10 -8.16 -78.63 30.69
C PHE A 10 -9.02 -77.42 30.25
N LEU A 11 -8.90 -77.01 29.00
CA LEU A 11 -9.59 -75.86 28.42
C LEU A 11 -11.06 -76.10 28.07
N ILE A 12 -11.52 -77.36 27.99
CA ILE A 12 -12.93 -77.67 27.76
C ILE A 12 -13.73 -77.31 29.02
N PRO A 13 -14.83 -76.54 28.91
CA PRO A 13 -15.67 -76.19 30.04
C PRO A 13 -16.22 -77.46 30.70
N GLY A 14 -16.13 -77.51 32.03
CA GLY A 14 -16.84 -78.54 32.80
C GLY A 14 -18.35 -78.30 32.78
N PHE A 15 -19.13 -79.29 33.17
CA PHE A 15 -20.61 -79.19 33.23
C PHE A 15 -21.14 -78.33 34.41
N ASP A 16 -20.31 -77.47 35.02
CA ASP A 16 -20.74 -76.52 36.05
C ASP A 16 -21.50 -75.35 35.38
N ALA A 17 -22.73 -75.11 35.81
CA ALA A 17 -23.62 -74.10 35.24
C ALA A 17 -23.00 -72.69 35.23
N LEU A 18 -22.20 -72.37 36.26
CA LEU A 18 -21.51 -71.08 36.35
C LEU A 18 -20.38 -70.97 35.32
N GLN A 19 -19.57 -72.01 35.14
CA GLN A 19 -18.48 -72.00 34.15
C GLN A 19 -19.02 -71.91 32.73
N MET A 20 -20.10 -72.63 32.43
CA MET A 20 -20.76 -72.59 31.13
C MET A 20 -21.37 -71.21 30.85
N GLY A 21 -21.93 -70.55 31.87
CA GLY A 21 -22.44 -69.18 31.78
C GLY A 21 -21.36 -68.16 31.43
N PHE A 22 -20.25 -68.14 32.19
CA PHE A 22 -19.13 -67.23 31.91
C PHE A 22 -18.49 -67.50 30.54
N PHE A 23 -18.29 -68.76 30.17
CA PHE A 23 -17.77 -69.12 28.85
C PHE A 23 -18.70 -68.68 27.71
N GLY A 24 -20.01 -68.90 27.86
CA GLY A 24 -21.02 -68.48 26.87
C GLY A 24 -21.05 -66.96 26.69
N VAL A 25 -21.03 -66.20 27.78
CA VAL A 25 -21.00 -64.73 27.73
C VAL A 25 -19.71 -64.22 27.08
N MET A 26 -18.55 -64.78 27.42
CA MET A 26 -17.28 -64.41 26.78
C MET A 26 -17.27 -64.72 25.28
N LEU A 27 -17.74 -65.90 24.90
CA LEU A 27 -17.79 -66.34 23.51
C LEU A 27 -18.76 -65.45 22.70
N LEU A 28 -19.94 -65.14 23.25
CA LEU A 28 -20.89 -64.21 22.63
C LEU A 28 -20.30 -62.81 22.48
N ALA A 29 -19.61 -62.31 23.51
CA ALA A 29 -18.97 -60.99 23.48
C ALA A 29 -17.86 -60.91 22.41
N VAL A 30 -17.05 -61.95 22.25
CA VAL A 30 -16.03 -62.05 21.19
C VAL A 30 -16.68 -62.07 19.81
N ILE A 31 -17.68 -62.94 19.59
CA ILE A 31 -18.38 -63.06 18.30
C ILE A 31 -19.11 -61.76 17.94
N TYR A 32 -19.78 -61.13 18.91
CA TYR A 32 -20.48 -59.87 18.72
C TYR A 32 -19.52 -58.75 18.30
N THR A 33 -18.38 -58.62 18.98
CA THR A 33 -17.35 -57.62 18.66
C THR A 33 -16.81 -57.83 17.26
N TRP A 34 -16.50 -59.10 16.92
CA TRP A 34 -16.01 -59.48 15.61
C TRP A 34 -16.99 -59.14 14.48
N LEU A 35 -18.27 -59.51 14.62
CA LEU A 35 -19.31 -59.21 13.64
C LEU A 35 -19.60 -57.71 13.53
N SER A 36 -19.60 -57.00 14.65
CA SER A 36 -19.90 -55.57 14.71
C SER A 36 -18.85 -54.76 13.96
N VAL A 37 -17.55 -55.02 14.18
CA VAL A 37 -16.49 -54.34 13.45
C VAL A 37 -16.50 -54.73 11.97
N ARG A 38 -16.69 -56.01 11.64
CA ARG A 38 -16.73 -56.46 10.23
C ARG A 38 -17.85 -55.80 9.42
N ARG A 39 -18.99 -55.50 10.05
CA ARG A 39 -20.12 -54.81 9.41
C ARG A 39 -19.97 -53.29 9.40
N ASN A 40 -19.28 -52.71 10.38
CA ASN A 40 -19.34 -51.28 10.63
C ASN A 40 -18.04 -50.53 10.26
N ALA A 41 -16.89 -51.21 10.18
CA ALA A 41 -15.60 -50.64 9.77
C ALA A 41 -15.44 -50.71 8.23
N GLN A 42 -16.26 -49.92 7.54
CA GLN A 42 -16.27 -49.82 6.07
C GLN A 42 -16.24 -48.34 5.65
N GLU A 43 -15.65 -48.09 4.48
CA GLU A 43 -15.50 -46.74 3.88
C GLU A 43 -16.82 -45.99 3.75
N ALA A 44 -17.91 -46.68 3.36
CA ALA A 44 -19.23 -46.06 3.23
C ALA A 44 -19.74 -45.41 4.53
N ARG A 45 -19.40 -45.99 5.68
CA ARG A 45 -19.80 -45.44 6.99
C ARG A 45 -18.86 -44.34 7.46
N TRP A 46 -17.58 -44.42 7.13
CA TRP A 46 -16.64 -43.32 7.36
C TRP A 46 -17.01 -42.10 6.52
N GLN A 47 -17.45 -42.30 5.28
CA GLN A 47 -17.94 -41.23 4.42
C GLN A 47 -19.21 -40.57 4.97
N HIS A 48 -20.20 -41.37 5.40
CA HIS A 48 -21.40 -40.81 6.02
C HIS A 48 -21.09 -40.05 7.33
N ALA A 49 -20.11 -40.51 8.12
CA ALA A 49 -19.65 -39.79 9.30
C ALA A 49 -18.92 -38.47 8.93
N TRP A 50 -18.14 -38.46 7.84
CA TRP A 50 -17.50 -37.26 7.29
C TRP A 50 -18.54 -36.22 6.86
N GLU A 51 -19.55 -36.62 6.09
CA GLU A 51 -20.63 -35.75 5.62
C GLU A 51 -21.45 -35.16 6.79
N GLN A 52 -21.73 -35.96 7.83
CA GLN A 52 -22.43 -35.49 9.02
C GLN A 52 -21.60 -34.58 9.93
N SER A 53 -20.27 -34.68 9.87
CA SER A 53 -19.37 -33.87 10.71
C SER A 53 -19.25 -32.40 10.27
N GLY A 54 -19.93 -31.98 9.20
CA GLY A 54 -19.97 -30.59 8.75
C GLY A 54 -18.66 -30.09 8.12
N LEU A 55 -17.65 -30.96 7.98
CA LEU A 55 -16.32 -30.66 7.43
C LEU A 55 -16.33 -30.33 5.92
N GLN A 56 -17.47 -30.47 5.24
CA GLN A 56 -17.65 -29.98 3.86
C GLN A 56 -17.85 -28.46 3.79
N ALA A 57 -18.23 -27.81 4.90
CA ALA A 57 -18.45 -26.36 4.96
C ALA A 57 -17.22 -25.61 5.51
N ALA A 58 -16.01 -26.13 5.28
CA ALA A 58 -14.80 -25.37 5.50
C ALA A 58 -14.81 -24.18 4.55
N GLN A 59 -15.09 -23.00 5.09
CA GLN A 59 -14.91 -21.74 4.37
C GLN A 59 -13.43 -21.60 3.97
N PRO A 60 -13.15 -21.00 2.79
CA PRO A 60 -11.79 -20.84 2.30
C PRO A 60 -10.99 -20.02 3.32
N GLY A 61 -10.07 -20.69 4.04
CA GLY A 61 -9.27 -20.11 5.12
C GLY A 61 -9.20 -20.93 6.41
N VAL A 62 -10.08 -21.92 6.61
CA VAL A 62 -10.11 -22.74 7.85
C VAL A 62 -9.18 -23.97 7.78
N SER A 63 -8.47 -24.17 6.67
CA SER A 63 -7.57 -25.31 6.47
C SER A 63 -6.36 -25.35 7.43
N ALA A 64 -6.08 -24.24 8.14
CA ALA A 64 -5.03 -24.16 9.15
C ALA A 64 -5.46 -24.64 10.55
N GLU A 65 -6.76 -24.86 10.79
CA GLU A 65 -7.28 -25.31 12.09
C GLU A 65 -7.74 -26.77 12.11
N MET A 66 -7.59 -27.50 11.01
CA MET A 66 -7.74 -28.95 11.03
C MET A 66 -6.59 -29.53 11.85
N GLY A 67 -6.90 -29.95 13.09
CA GLY A 67 -6.01 -30.75 13.92
C GLY A 67 -5.45 -31.96 13.16
N SER A 68 -4.42 -32.59 13.72
CA SER A 68 -3.71 -33.71 13.08
C SER A 68 -4.69 -34.70 12.44
N ALA A 69 -4.37 -35.24 11.26
CA ALA A 69 -5.19 -36.25 10.56
C ALA A 69 -5.56 -37.45 11.47
N ALA A 70 -4.79 -37.68 12.53
CA ALA A 70 -5.10 -38.63 13.60
C ALA A 70 -6.34 -38.25 14.43
N GLU A 71 -6.50 -36.97 14.81
CA GLU A 71 -7.66 -36.47 15.57
C GLU A 71 -8.94 -36.52 14.72
N LEU A 72 -8.84 -36.16 13.44
CA LEU A 72 -9.93 -36.31 12.48
C LEU A 72 -10.29 -37.79 12.27
N SER A 73 -9.30 -38.67 12.09
CA SER A 73 -9.56 -40.11 12.00
C SER A 73 -10.27 -40.65 13.26
N GLN A 74 -9.89 -40.17 14.45
CA GLN A 74 -10.50 -40.62 15.70
C GLN A 74 -11.94 -40.11 15.88
N SER A 75 -12.27 -38.92 15.38
CA SER A 75 -13.65 -38.40 15.38
C SER A 75 -14.56 -39.21 14.44
N LEU A 76 -14.01 -39.73 13.33
CA LEU A 76 -14.70 -40.62 12.39
C LEU A 76 -14.85 -42.08 12.87
N ALA A 77 -14.24 -42.44 14.01
CA ALA A 77 -14.30 -43.80 14.54
C ALA A 77 -15.74 -44.24 14.86
N THR A 78 -16.17 -45.36 14.29
CA THR A 78 -17.54 -45.85 14.51
C THR A 78 -17.72 -46.37 15.94
N LYS A 79 -18.96 -46.36 16.45
CA LYS A 79 -19.26 -46.88 17.81
C LYS A 79 -18.78 -48.33 18.01
N ALA A 80 -18.78 -49.14 16.95
CA ALA A 80 -18.30 -50.51 16.97
C ALA A 80 -16.78 -50.63 17.12
N GLU A 81 -16.02 -49.73 16.48
CA GLU A 81 -14.56 -49.67 16.62
C GLU A 81 -14.16 -49.22 18.03
N LYS A 82 -14.87 -48.23 18.60
CA LYS A 82 -14.66 -47.78 19.99
C LYS A 82 -14.91 -48.89 21.01
N ILE A 83 -15.97 -49.68 20.81
CA ILE A 83 -16.26 -50.84 21.67
C ILE A 83 -15.17 -51.91 21.49
N ALA A 84 -14.77 -52.21 20.26
CA ALA A 84 -13.75 -53.22 19.99
C ALA A 84 -12.38 -52.92 20.63
N ALA A 85 -11.99 -51.65 20.72
CA ALA A 85 -10.76 -51.23 21.38
C ALA A 85 -10.75 -51.53 22.90
N ILE A 86 -11.92 -51.49 23.56
CA ILE A 86 -12.08 -51.63 25.01
C ILE A 86 -12.45 -53.07 25.42
N MET A 87 -13.09 -53.83 24.52
CA MET A 87 -13.60 -55.19 24.78
C MET A 87 -12.57 -56.21 25.29
N PRO A 88 -11.31 -56.24 24.81
CA PRO A 88 -10.29 -57.13 25.37
C PRO A 88 -10.12 -56.92 26.87
N GLY A 89 -10.01 -55.66 27.31
CA GLY A 89 -9.88 -55.33 28.73
C GLY A 89 -11.08 -55.79 29.56
N MET A 90 -12.29 -55.61 29.02
CA MET A 90 -13.52 -56.07 29.68
C MET A 90 -13.59 -57.61 29.81
N LEU A 91 -13.13 -58.36 28.81
CA LEU A 91 -13.08 -59.82 28.85
C LEU A 91 -12.06 -60.34 29.87
N LEU A 92 -10.93 -59.65 30.02
CA LEU A 92 -9.93 -59.98 31.03
C LEU A 92 -10.49 -59.76 32.44
N ILE A 93 -11.18 -58.64 32.67
CA ILE A 93 -11.86 -58.35 33.94
C ILE A 93 -12.94 -59.40 34.23
N LEU A 94 -13.74 -59.77 33.22
CA LEU A 94 -14.81 -60.77 33.38
C LEU A 94 -14.26 -62.18 33.65
N GLY A 95 -13.13 -62.55 33.07
CA GLY A 95 -12.43 -63.80 33.38
C GLY A 95 -11.88 -63.83 34.81
N LEU A 96 -11.29 -62.73 35.29
CA LEU A 96 -10.86 -62.61 36.69
C LEU A 96 -12.04 -62.67 37.67
N LEU A 97 -13.13 -61.97 37.35
CA LEU A 97 -14.36 -61.98 38.14
C LEU A 97 -14.93 -63.40 38.28
N GLY A 98 -14.92 -64.20 37.21
CA GLY A 98 -15.37 -65.59 37.24
C GLY A 98 -14.58 -66.45 38.23
N THR A 99 -13.27 -66.19 38.36
CA THR A 99 -12.41 -66.90 39.32
C THR A 99 -12.69 -66.44 40.75
N PHE A 100 -12.82 -65.14 40.99
CA PHE A 100 -13.17 -64.60 42.32
C PHE A 100 -14.53 -65.09 42.82
N LEU A 101 -15.54 -65.09 41.96
CA LEU A 101 -16.87 -65.61 42.29
C LEU A 101 -16.81 -67.13 42.53
N GLY A 102 -16.05 -67.85 41.71
CA GLY A 102 -15.83 -69.28 41.85
C GLY A 102 -15.16 -69.68 43.16
N LEU A 103 -14.14 -68.93 43.58
CA LEU A 103 -13.47 -69.09 44.87
C LEU A 103 -14.36 -68.69 46.04
N GLY A 104 -15.12 -67.59 45.92
CA GLY A 104 -16.05 -67.13 46.96
C GLY A 104 -17.12 -68.18 47.28
N LEU A 105 -17.73 -68.78 46.26
CA LEU A 105 -18.72 -69.86 46.44
C LEU A 105 -18.08 -71.16 46.98
N ALA A 106 -16.82 -71.45 46.63
CA ALA A 106 -16.11 -72.61 47.18
C ALA A 106 -15.78 -72.42 48.67
N LEU A 107 -15.34 -71.22 49.07
CA LEU A 107 -15.07 -70.87 50.47
C LEU A 107 -16.35 -70.86 51.32
N ASP A 108 -17.47 -70.39 50.78
CA ASP A 108 -18.76 -70.43 51.45
C ASP A 108 -19.23 -71.88 51.71
N LYS A 109 -19.07 -72.76 50.72
CA LYS A 109 -19.30 -74.20 50.88
C LYS A 109 -18.34 -74.83 51.91
N ALA A 110 -17.06 -74.45 51.91
CA ALA A 110 -16.08 -74.90 52.90
C ALA A 110 -16.53 -74.59 54.33
N SER A 111 -16.98 -73.35 54.54
CA SER A 111 -17.48 -72.85 55.82
C SER A 111 -18.70 -73.66 56.28
N GLY A 112 -19.64 -73.95 55.39
CA GLY A 112 -20.81 -74.79 55.68
C GLY A 112 -20.47 -76.23 56.06
N ILE A 113 -19.47 -76.83 55.42
CA ILE A 113 -18.99 -78.19 55.71
C ILE A 113 -18.30 -78.25 57.09
N LEU A 114 -17.46 -77.25 57.40
CA LEU A 114 -16.81 -77.10 58.69
C LEU A 114 -17.80 -76.86 59.85
N HIS A 115 -18.90 -76.15 59.59
CA HIS A 115 -19.94 -75.91 60.59
C HIS A 115 -20.73 -77.19 60.93
N ASN A 116 -20.97 -78.06 59.93
CA ASN A 116 -21.69 -79.33 60.13
C ASN A 116 -20.81 -80.46 60.72
N ALA A 117 -19.48 -80.36 60.61
CA ALA A 117 -18.52 -81.34 61.14
C ALA A 117 -18.41 -81.36 62.68
N GLY A 118 -18.93 -80.33 63.36
CA GLY A 118 -18.73 -80.12 64.80
C GLY A 118 -19.41 -81.10 65.75
N ASN A 119 -20.27 -82.01 65.27
CA ASN A 119 -21.13 -82.83 66.14
C ASN A 119 -20.88 -84.35 66.14
N SER A 120 -19.90 -84.91 65.38
CA SER A 120 -19.51 -86.32 65.59
C SER A 120 -18.11 -86.68 65.07
N ILE A 121 -17.41 -87.59 65.77
CA ILE A 121 -16.06 -88.07 65.41
C ILE A 121 -16.04 -88.86 64.08
N GLY A 122 -17.18 -89.43 63.64
CA GLY A 122 -17.32 -90.05 62.32
C GLY A 122 -17.57 -89.07 61.17
N ALA A 123 -17.98 -87.83 61.47
CA ALA A 123 -18.19 -86.79 60.47
C ALA A 123 -16.90 -86.14 59.98
N MET A 124 -15.78 -86.29 60.71
CA MET A 124 -14.51 -85.62 60.38
C MET A 124 -13.82 -86.25 59.16
N ASP A 125 -13.95 -87.56 58.95
CA ASP A 125 -13.41 -88.25 57.76
C ASP A 125 -14.20 -87.89 56.49
N SER A 126 -15.53 -87.81 56.60
CA SER A 126 -16.38 -87.28 55.53
C SER A 126 -16.09 -85.81 55.22
N SER A 127 -15.91 -84.96 56.23
CA SER A 127 -15.58 -83.55 56.02
C SER A 127 -14.17 -83.33 55.45
N MET A 128 -13.19 -84.17 55.80
CA MET A 128 -11.87 -84.13 55.15
C MET A 128 -11.92 -84.58 53.69
N ARG A 129 -12.73 -85.60 53.38
CA ARG A 129 -12.96 -86.02 51.99
C ARG A 129 -13.66 -84.92 51.18
N ASP A 130 -14.64 -84.24 51.77
CA ASP A 130 -15.34 -83.11 51.14
C ASP A 130 -14.41 -81.89 50.94
N LEU A 131 -13.51 -81.61 51.90
CA LEU A 131 -12.48 -80.57 51.74
C LEU A 131 -11.45 -80.93 50.66
N MET A 132 -11.11 -82.21 50.51
CA MET A 132 -10.20 -82.68 49.46
C MET A 132 -10.85 -82.60 48.07
N GLU A 133 -12.14 -82.92 47.97
CA GLU A 133 -12.94 -82.76 46.74
C GLU A 133 -13.11 -81.27 46.38
N MET A 134 -13.26 -80.40 47.38
CA MET A 134 -13.26 -78.95 47.20
C MET A 134 -11.90 -78.41 46.73
N MET A 135 -10.79 -78.92 47.29
CA MET A 135 -9.43 -78.59 46.86
C MET A 135 -9.19 -78.97 45.39
N GLN A 136 -9.69 -80.12 44.93
CA GLN A 136 -9.69 -80.48 43.51
C GLN A 136 -10.59 -79.56 42.67
N GLY A 137 -11.71 -79.09 43.23
CA GLY A 137 -12.62 -78.13 42.61
C GLY A 137 -12.02 -76.73 42.35
N LEU A 138 -11.02 -76.32 43.13
CA LEU A 138 -10.36 -75.00 43.00
C LEU A 138 -9.75 -74.81 41.60
N GLY A 139 -9.09 -75.84 41.05
CA GLY A 139 -8.48 -75.78 39.71
C GLY A 139 -9.50 -75.49 38.60
N THR A 140 -10.75 -75.91 38.77
CA THR A 140 -11.81 -75.63 37.79
C THR A 140 -12.29 -74.18 37.82
N LYS A 141 -12.14 -73.47 38.96
CA LYS A 141 -12.53 -72.05 39.08
C LYS A 141 -11.55 -71.12 38.39
N PHE A 142 -10.26 -71.50 38.33
CA PHE A 142 -9.23 -70.78 37.56
C PHE A 142 -9.42 -70.85 36.04
N LYS A 143 -10.16 -71.86 35.52
CA LYS A 143 -10.42 -72.00 34.07
C LYS A 143 -11.13 -70.79 33.47
N THR A 144 -11.99 -70.13 34.24
CA THR A 144 -12.72 -68.92 33.81
C THR A 144 -11.77 -67.75 33.50
N SER A 145 -10.72 -67.57 34.30
CA SER A 145 -9.66 -66.59 34.03
C SER A 145 -8.81 -66.99 32.84
N THR A 146 -8.50 -68.29 32.69
CA THR A 146 -7.78 -68.80 31.52
C THR A 146 -8.52 -68.48 30.21
N TRP A 147 -9.84 -68.66 30.16
CA TRP A 147 -10.64 -68.26 28.99
C TRP A 147 -10.67 -66.75 28.77
N GLY A 148 -10.72 -65.94 29.83
CA GLY A 148 -10.64 -64.48 29.72
C GLY A 148 -9.32 -63.99 29.12
N ILE A 149 -8.20 -64.59 29.54
CA ILE A 149 -6.86 -64.28 29.00
C ILE A 149 -6.75 -64.75 27.53
N ILE A 150 -7.25 -65.94 27.21
CA ILE A 150 -7.24 -66.45 25.83
C ILE A 150 -8.11 -65.56 24.93
N ALA A 151 -9.29 -65.15 25.39
CA ALA A 151 -10.17 -64.25 24.65
C ALA A 151 -9.55 -62.86 24.44
N PHE A 152 -8.87 -62.33 25.48
CA PHE A 152 -8.08 -61.10 25.39
C PHE A 152 -7.01 -61.19 24.31
N ILE A 153 -6.18 -62.23 24.35
CA ILE A 153 -5.08 -62.43 23.39
C ILE A 153 -5.65 -62.63 21.98
N ALA A 154 -6.69 -63.45 21.83
CA ALA A 154 -7.31 -63.72 20.53
C ALA A 154 -7.88 -62.44 19.89
N LEU A 155 -8.60 -61.61 20.66
CA LEU A 155 -9.11 -60.34 20.14
C LEU A 155 -7.98 -59.33 19.85
N LYS A 156 -6.94 -59.25 20.69
CA LYS A 156 -5.80 -58.34 20.44
C LYS A 156 -5.01 -58.70 19.19
N ILE A 157 -4.76 -59.99 18.97
CA ILE A 157 -4.12 -60.47 17.72
C ILE A 157 -5.02 -60.17 16.52
N TRP A 158 -6.33 -60.38 16.65
CA TRP A 158 -7.27 -60.08 15.58
C TRP A 158 -7.38 -58.57 15.28
N GLU A 159 -7.41 -57.71 16.29
CA GLU A 159 -7.42 -56.24 16.16
C GLU A 159 -6.17 -55.75 15.41
N SER A 160 -4.99 -56.22 15.84
CA SER A 160 -3.70 -55.90 15.20
C SER A 160 -3.64 -56.37 13.74
N LYS A 161 -4.16 -57.56 13.42
CA LYS A 161 -4.19 -58.06 12.03
C LYS A 161 -5.23 -57.37 11.16
N ASN A 162 -6.36 -56.96 11.73
CA ASN A 162 -7.41 -56.30 10.97
C ASN A 162 -7.04 -54.85 10.66
N GLY A 163 -6.25 -54.16 11.51
CA GLY A 163 -5.68 -52.84 11.18
C GLY A 163 -6.71 -51.80 10.72
N TYR A 164 -7.92 -51.82 11.29
CA TYR A 164 -9.00 -50.93 10.85
C TYR A 164 -8.71 -49.45 11.16
N GLU A 165 -7.93 -49.16 12.21
CA GLU A 165 -7.51 -47.80 12.53
C GLU A 165 -6.55 -47.23 11.47
N GLU A 166 -5.60 -48.03 10.99
CA GLU A 166 -4.68 -47.65 9.91
C GLU A 166 -5.43 -47.41 8.59
N ARG A 167 -6.38 -48.28 8.25
CA ARG A 167 -7.22 -48.13 7.05
C ARG A 167 -8.04 -46.84 7.09
N ARG A 168 -8.65 -46.54 8.24
CA ARG A 168 -9.41 -45.30 8.45
C ARG A 168 -8.52 -44.06 8.36
N LEU A 169 -7.32 -44.10 8.96
CA LEU A 169 -6.36 -43.00 8.88
C LEU A 169 -5.90 -42.74 7.45
N ASN A 170 -5.52 -43.79 6.71
CA ASN A 170 -5.09 -43.68 5.31
C ASN A 170 -6.22 -43.15 4.42
N TRP A 171 -7.45 -43.61 4.63
CA TRP A 171 -8.62 -43.10 3.92
C TRP A 171 -8.86 -41.61 4.21
N CYS A 172 -8.77 -41.19 5.49
CA CYS A 172 -8.91 -39.79 5.88
C CYS A 172 -7.82 -38.91 5.25
N MET A 173 -6.57 -39.38 5.25
CA MET A 173 -5.44 -38.66 4.66
C MET A 173 -5.59 -38.50 3.15
N ALA A 174 -5.98 -39.57 2.44
CA ALA A 174 -6.24 -39.53 1.01
C ALA A 174 -7.40 -38.59 0.67
N LYS A 175 -8.47 -38.59 1.48
CA LYS A 175 -9.62 -37.71 1.27
C LYS A 175 -9.26 -36.24 1.49
N LEU A 176 -8.48 -35.93 2.53
CA LEU A 176 -8.01 -34.58 2.83
C LEU A 176 -7.08 -34.03 1.75
N GLN A 177 -6.17 -34.86 1.24
CA GLN A 177 -5.30 -34.49 0.10
C GLN A 177 -6.11 -34.20 -1.16
N HIS A 178 -7.14 -35.00 -1.46
CA HIS A 178 -8.00 -34.78 -2.62
C HIS A 178 -8.74 -33.44 -2.52
N SER A 179 -9.37 -33.14 -1.38
CA SER A 179 -10.10 -31.88 -1.18
C SER A 179 -9.19 -30.66 -1.31
N LEU A 180 -7.99 -30.71 -0.73
CA LEU A 180 -7.02 -29.61 -0.86
C LEU A 180 -6.58 -29.43 -2.32
N THR A 181 -6.30 -30.52 -3.04
CA THR A 181 -5.84 -30.46 -4.44
C THR A 181 -6.90 -29.87 -5.35
N GLU A 182 -8.18 -30.19 -5.11
CA GLU A 182 -9.31 -29.65 -5.86
C GLU A 182 -9.50 -28.14 -5.63
N GLU A 183 -9.39 -27.67 -4.38
CA GLU A 183 -9.44 -26.23 -4.07
C GLU A 183 -8.26 -25.47 -4.69
N TYR A 184 -7.03 -26.02 -4.61
CA TYR A 184 -5.86 -25.39 -5.23
C TYR A 184 -5.97 -25.31 -6.76
N ALA A 185 -6.56 -26.31 -7.41
CA ALA A 185 -6.76 -26.30 -8.86
C ALA A 185 -7.77 -25.22 -9.31
N LEU A 186 -8.90 -25.11 -8.60
CA LEU A 186 -9.91 -24.08 -8.88
C LEU A 186 -9.36 -22.67 -8.65
N GLN A 187 -8.59 -22.48 -7.57
CA GLN A 187 -7.99 -21.18 -7.25
C GLN A 187 -6.90 -20.79 -8.27
N ALA A 188 -6.15 -21.75 -8.80
CA ALA A 188 -5.17 -21.51 -9.86
C ALA A 188 -5.83 -21.04 -11.17
N GLU A 189 -6.97 -21.63 -11.54
CA GLU A 189 -7.73 -21.26 -12.74
C GLU A 189 -8.39 -19.87 -12.61
N GLU A 190 -8.96 -19.55 -11.44
CA GLU A 190 -9.50 -18.20 -11.16
C GLU A 190 -8.39 -17.14 -11.20
N ASN A 191 -7.22 -17.43 -10.64
CA ASN A 191 -6.08 -16.51 -10.67
C ASN A 191 -5.54 -16.30 -12.10
N ALA A 192 -5.46 -17.36 -12.90
CA ALA A 192 -5.04 -17.27 -14.30
C ALA A 192 -6.00 -16.42 -15.14
N SER A 193 -7.31 -16.62 -14.98
CA SER A 193 -8.33 -15.82 -15.69
C SER A 193 -8.34 -14.35 -15.27
N ARG A 194 -8.18 -14.05 -13.96
CA ARG A 194 -8.02 -12.67 -13.47
C ARG A 194 -6.77 -12.00 -14.03
N GLN A 195 -5.67 -12.74 -14.16
CA GLN A 195 -4.42 -12.20 -14.73
C GLN A 195 -4.59 -11.88 -16.22
N GLN A 196 -5.23 -12.77 -16.98
CA GLN A 196 -5.50 -12.56 -18.40
C GLN A 196 -6.44 -11.36 -18.65
N GLN A 197 -7.47 -11.16 -17.82
CA GLN A 197 -8.32 -9.98 -17.89
C GLN A 197 -7.57 -8.67 -17.59
N ARG A 198 -6.64 -8.68 -16.62
CA ARG A 198 -5.81 -7.51 -16.32
C ARG A 198 -4.89 -7.15 -17.48
N GLU A 199 -4.28 -8.14 -18.12
CA GLU A 199 -3.42 -7.94 -19.30
C GLU A 199 -4.20 -7.41 -20.50
N ALA A 200 -5.38 -7.98 -20.79
CA ALA A 200 -6.26 -7.49 -21.84
C ALA A 200 -6.73 -6.04 -21.59
N GLY A 201 -7.08 -5.70 -20.35
CA GLY A 201 -7.44 -4.33 -19.96
C GLY A 201 -6.28 -3.35 -20.12
N ARG A 202 -5.06 -3.77 -19.80
CA ARG A 202 -3.84 -2.95 -19.96
C ARG A 202 -3.53 -2.68 -21.43
N ASN A 203 -3.63 -3.69 -22.28
CA ASN A 203 -3.40 -3.55 -23.72
C ASN A 203 -4.45 -2.63 -24.35
N ALA A 204 -5.73 -2.79 -24.03
CA ALA A 204 -6.80 -1.92 -24.52
C ALA A 204 -6.63 -0.46 -24.05
N ALA A 205 -6.18 -0.23 -22.82
CA ALA A 205 -5.87 1.13 -22.34
C ALA A 205 -4.68 1.74 -23.07
N THR A 206 -3.65 0.94 -23.36
CA THR A 206 -2.46 1.38 -24.11
C THR A 206 -2.82 1.73 -25.53
N GLU A 207 -3.66 0.93 -26.19
CA GLU A 207 -4.13 1.18 -27.56
C GLU A 207 -4.93 2.48 -27.67
N ARG A 208 -5.85 2.73 -26.72
CA ARG A 208 -6.58 4.01 -26.64
C ARG A 208 -5.67 5.22 -26.40
N LEU A 209 -4.61 5.06 -25.59
CA LEU A 209 -3.62 6.12 -25.37
C LEU A 209 -2.84 6.43 -26.65
N VAL A 210 -2.42 5.40 -27.39
CA VAL A 210 -1.72 5.56 -28.66
C VAL A 210 -2.63 6.26 -29.69
N GLU A 211 -3.90 5.88 -29.77
CA GLU A 211 -4.87 6.51 -30.67
C GLU A 211 -5.11 7.99 -30.30
N ALA A 212 -5.28 8.30 -29.01
CA ALA A 212 -5.43 9.67 -28.53
C ALA A 212 -4.18 10.52 -28.80
N MET A 213 -2.98 9.96 -28.59
CA MET A 213 -1.72 10.63 -28.92
C MET A 213 -1.56 10.86 -30.42
N ALA A 214 -1.98 9.91 -31.26
CA ALA A 214 -1.92 10.06 -32.71
C ALA A 214 -2.83 11.21 -33.17
N LEU A 215 -4.07 11.28 -32.68
CA LEU A 215 -4.99 12.38 -32.93
C LEU A 215 -4.43 13.74 -32.47
N GLN A 216 -3.85 13.77 -31.26
CA GLN A 216 -3.23 14.99 -30.73
C GLN A 216 -2.02 15.43 -31.55
N THR A 217 -1.19 14.50 -32.02
CA THR A 217 -0.01 14.79 -32.84
C THR A 217 -0.41 15.38 -34.19
N VAL A 218 -1.47 14.87 -34.81
CA VAL A 218 -2.01 15.42 -36.06
C VAL A 218 -2.55 16.83 -35.83
N ALA A 219 -3.36 17.05 -34.78
CA ALA A 219 -3.89 18.36 -34.45
C ALA A 219 -2.79 19.39 -34.17
N LEU A 220 -1.74 19.00 -33.43
CA LEU A 220 -0.60 19.86 -33.15
C LEU A 220 0.17 20.23 -34.43
N ARG A 221 0.37 19.25 -35.33
CA ARG A 221 1.03 19.46 -36.62
C ARG A 221 0.24 20.43 -37.50
N GLU A 222 -1.08 20.34 -37.48
CA GLU A 222 -1.96 21.21 -38.24
C GLU A 222 -1.90 22.65 -37.71
N GLU A 223 -1.99 22.86 -36.40
CA GLU A 223 -1.77 24.15 -35.75
C GLU A 223 -0.40 24.76 -36.06
N PHE A 224 0.69 23.97 -35.97
CA PHE A 224 2.02 24.45 -36.35
C PHE A 224 2.09 24.87 -37.82
N SER A 225 1.48 24.11 -38.72
CA SER A 225 1.44 24.47 -40.14
C SER A 225 0.64 25.75 -40.39
N GLN A 226 -0.44 25.95 -39.63
CA GLN A 226 -1.30 27.12 -39.73
C GLN A 226 -0.65 28.37 -39.11
N GLN A 227 0.13 28.18 -38.05
CA GLN A 227 0.97 29.23 -37.48
C GLN A 227 2.12 29.62 -38.41
N ALA A 228 2.76 28.65 -39.07
CA ALA A 228 3.80 28.92 -40.07
C ALA A 228 3.24 29.74 -41.24
N LYS A 229 2.07 29.37 -41.78
CA LYS A 229 1.38 30.15 -42.83
C LYS A 229 1.04 31.57 -42.37
N ARG A 230 0.47 31.74 -41.17
CA ARG A 230 0.18 33.07 -40.61
C ARG A 230 1.44 33.92 -40.42
N SER A 231 2.55 33.30 -40.03
CA SER A 231 3.85 33.98 -39.89
C SER A 231 4.38 34.46 -41.24
N GLU A 232 4.29 33.61 -42.27
CA GLU A 232 4.71 33.96 -43.64
C GLU A 232 3.83 35.08 -44.21
N GLU A 233 2.51 35.04 -44.00
CA GLU A 233 1.59 36.12 -44.37
C GLU A 233 1.93 37.44 -43.66
N GLN A 234 2.23 37.41 -42.35
CA GLN A 234 2.66 38.61 -41.61
C GLN A 234 4.00 39.16 -42.09
N GLU A 235 4.97 38.31 -42.43
CA GLU A 235 6.23 38.75 -43.01
C GLU A 235 6.02 39.35 -44.40
N ALA A 236 5.21 38.73 -45.25
CA ALA A 236 4.85 39.29 -46.56
C ALA A 236 4.18 40.67 -46.42
N GLN A 237 3.27 40.83 -45.45
CA GLN A 237 2.60 42.10 -45.17
C GLN A 237 3.59 43.16 -44.68
N ARG A 238 4.54 42.80 -43.79
CA ARG A 238 5.62 43.68 -43.35
C ARG A 238 6.54 44.08 -44.51
N HIS A 239 6.93 43.13 -45.37
CA HIS A 239 7.74 43.42 -46.54
C HIS A 239 7.03 44.36 -47.51
N GLN A 240 5.73 44.16 -47.72
CA GLN A 240 4.92 45.03 -48.57
C GLN A 240 4.80 46.45 -47.99
N TYR A 241 4.62 46.57 -46.67
CA TYR A 241 4.63 47.85 -45.97
C TYR A 241 5.99 48.57 -46.09
N HIS A 242 7.09 47.85 -45.86
CA HIS A 242 8.44 48.40 -46.02
C HIS A 242 8.74 48.82 -47.46
N LEU A 243 8.30 48.05 -48.47
CA LEU A 243 8.41 48.41 -49.88
C LEU A 243 7.61 49.67 -50.21
N ALA A 244 6.40 49.81 -49.68
CA ALA A 244 5.58 51.00 -49.87
C ALA A 244 6.26 52.24 -49.26
N ALA A 245 6.77 52.13 -48.03
CA ALA A 245 7.50 53.20 -47.36
C ALA A 245 8.79 53.59 -48.11
N LEU A 246 9.56 52.62 -48.60
CA LEU A 246 10.76 52.89 -49.41
C LEU A 246 10.42 53.58 -50.73
N LYS A 247 9.29 53.23 -51.36
CA LYS A 247 8.82 53.88 -52.59
C LYS A 247 8.42 55.33 -52.35
N GLU A 248 7.75 55.61 -51.23
CA GLU A 248 7.40 56.98 -50.82
C GLU A 248 8.66 57.81 -50.56
N ILE A 249 9.65 57.27 -49.84
CA ILE A 249 10.94 57.93 -49.61
C ILE A 249 11.65 58.22 -50.94
N ALA A 250 11.64 57.28 -51.88
CA ALA A 250 12.23 57.48 -53.20
C ALA A 250 11.53 58.60 -53.99
N ASP A 251 10.20 58.71 -53.90
CA ASP A 251 9.44 59.78 -54.53
C ASP A 251 9.74 61.15 -53.91
N ILE A 252 9.76 61.23 -52.58
CA ILE A 252 10.16 62.44 -51.85
C ILE A 252 11.58 62.88 -52.22
N ASN A 253 12.53 61.93 -52.34
CA ASN A 253 13.89 62.24 -52.76
C ASN A 253 13.96 62.76 -54.19
N ASN A 254 13.17 62.21 -55.12
CA ASN A 254 13.10 62.74 -56.49
C ASN A 254 12.48 64.13 -56.52
N GLN A 255 11.41 64.38 -55.76
CA GLN A 255 10.81 65.71 -55.62
C GLN A 255 11.81 66.72 -55.04
N SER A 256 12.54 66.33 -53.98
CA SER A 256 13.59 67.15 -53.37
C SER A 256 14.70 67.48 -54.37
N ARG A 257 15.15 66.49 -55.14
CA ARG A 257 16.14 66.68 -56.20
C ARG A 257 15.66 67.68 -57.26
N ASN A 258 14.42 67.55 -57.73
CA ASN A 258 13.84 68.47 -58.72
C ASN A 258 13.69 69.90 -58.16
N LEU A 259 13.31 70.04 -56.89
CA LEU A 259 13.23 71.33 -56.21
C LEU A 259 14.61 71.97 -56.06
N LEU A 260 15.63 71.21 -55.69
CA LEU A 260 17.02 71.68 -55.60
C LEU A 260 17.57 72.10 -56.96
N GLU A 261 17.28 71.34 -58.02
CA GLU A 261 17.67 71.69 -59.39
C GLU A 261 16.98 72.99 -59.84
N THR A 262 15.68 73.13 -59.55
CA THR A 262 14.92 74.35 -59.85
C THR A 262 15.43 75.56 -59.06
N TYR A 263 15.73 75.38 -57.77
CA TYR A 263 16.31 76.41 -56.93
C TYR A 263 17.69 76.85 -57.45
N THR A 264 18.55 75.89 -57.79
CA THR A 264 19.90 76.16 -58.31
C THR A 264 19.81 76.95 -59.61
N ARG A 265 18.95 76.54 -60.54
CA ARG A 265 18.71 77.27 -61.80
C ARG A 265 18.20 78.69 -61.56
N LYS A 266 17.20 78.87 -60.68
CA LYS A 266 16.69 80.21 -60.33
C LYS A 266 17.75 81.07 -59.64
N SER A 267 18.62 80.46 -58.83
CA SER A 267 19.73 81.16 -58.18
C SER A 267 20.74 81.64 -59.21
N GLU A 268 21.05 80.82 -60.21
CA GLU A 268 21.90 81.20 -61.34
C GLU A 268 21.29 82.34 -62.18
N GLU A 269 20.00 82.24 -62.52
CA GLU A 269 19.25 83.31 -63.19
C GLU A 269 19.27 84.62 -62.38
N ASN A 270 19.10 84.54 -61.06
CA ASN A 270 19.14 85.70 -60.17
C ASN A 270 20.56 86.30 -60.06
N LEU A 271 21.61 85.48 -60.06
CA LEU A 271 23.00 85.96 -60.08
C LEU A 271 23.31 86.71 -61.38
N VAL A 272 22.82 86.21 -62.53
CA VAL A 272 22.94 86.91 -63.82
C VAL A 272 22.19 88.24 -63.78
N ALA A 273 20.96 88.26 -63.26
CA ALA A 273 20.18 89.50 -63.11
C ALA A 273 20.87 90.52 -62.18
N LEU A 274 21.44 90.06 -61.06
CA LEU A 274 22.22 90.92 -60.15
C LEU A 274 23.48 91.46 -60.82
N GLN A 275 24.18 90.65 -61.61
CA GLN A 275 25.35 91.10 -62.37
C GLN A 275 24.97 92.15 -63.41
N GLN A 276 23.84 91.97 -64.11
CA GLN A 276 23.29 92.94 -65.06
C GLN A 276 22.87 94.26 -64.38
N ALA A 277 22.26 94.15 -63.20
CA ALA A 277 21.89 95.31 -62.39
C ALA A 277 23.14 96.08 -61.92
N ALA A 278 24.21 95.38 -61.52
CA ALA A 278 25.47 95.98 -61.15
C ALA A 278 26.13 96.72 -62.34
N THR A 279 26.10 96.16 -63.56
CA THR A 279 26.57 96.86 -64.76
C THR A 279 25.74 98.09 -65.06
N THR A 280 24.40 98.01 -64.98
CA THR A 280 23.51 99.16 -65.18
C THR A 280 23.78 100.26 -64.15
N MET A 281 24.00 99.89 -62.87
CA MET A 281 24.39 100.84 -61.82
C MET A 281 25.74 101.49 -62.10
N SER A 282 26.71 100.74 -62.62
CA SER A 282 28.01 101.29 -63.04
C SER A 282 27.86 102.31 -64.16
N ASP A 283 27.09 101.99 -65.20
CA ASP A 283 26.83 102.89 -66.33
C ASP A 283 26.10 104.17 -65.88
N ALA A 284 25.07 104.01 -65.03
CA ALA A 284 24.33 105.13 -64.44
C ALA A 284 25.24 106.01 -63.56
N SER A 285 26.13 105.40 -62.75
CA SER A 285 27.11 106.15 -61.95
C SER A 285 28.08 106.96 -62.82
N GLN A 286 28.50 106.39 -63.94
CA GLN A 286 29.37 107.06 -64.91
C GLN A 286 28.65 108.21 -65.64
N GLN A 287 27.37 108.03 -65.98
CA GLN A 287 26.51 109.12 -66.49
C GLN A 287 26.30 110.22 -65.46
N VAL A 288 26.07 109.88 -64.18
CA VAL A 288 25.94 110.86 -63.09
C VAL A 288 27.24 111.65 -62.92
N SER A 289 28.41 110.99 -63.00
CA SER A 289 29.71 111.66 -63.00
C SER A 289 29.87 112.61 -64.19
N GLY A 290 29.48 112.18 -65.40
CA GLY A 290 29.44 113.04 -66.58
C GLY A 290 28.49 114.24 -66.42
N SER A 291 27.34 114.02 -65.78
CA SER A 291 26.35 115.05 -65.50
C SER A 291 26.86 116.05 -64.46
N ALA A 292 27.63 115.59 -63.46
CA ALA A 292 28.29 116.45 -62.48
C ALA A 292 29.37 117.35 -63.13
N MET A 293 30.14 116.84 -64.10
CA MET A 293 31.07 117.66 -64.89
C MET A 293 30.34 118.70 -65.75
N SER A 294 29.21 118.33 -66.36
CA SER A 294 28.35 119.30 -67.07
C SER A 294 27.77 120.33 -66.11
N LEU A 295 27.37 119.92 -64.90
CA LEU A 295 26.85 120.83 -63.88
C LEU A 295 27.92 121.81 -63.39
N GLU A 296 29.17 121.38 -63.21
CA GLU A 296 30.31 122.26 -62.93
C GLU A 296 30.45 123.36 -64.00
N LYS A 297 30.32 122.98 -65.28
CA LYS A 297 30.33 123.90 -66.41
C LYS A 297 29.15 124.87 -66.40
N VAL A 298 27.95 124.38 -66.07
CA VAL A 298 26.72 125.19 -65.91
C VAL A 298 26.83 126.14 -64.72
N VAL A 299 27.38 125.72 -63.58
CA VAL A 299 27.57 126.58 -62.39
C VAL A 299 28.57 127.69 -62.69
N THR A 300 29.60 127.41 -63.49
CA THR A 300 30.56 128.43 -63.97
C THR A 300 29.89 129.44 -64.90
N ALA A 301 28.97 129.00 -65.77
CA ALA A 301 28.17 129.87 -66.63
C ALA A 301 27.12 130.68 -65.84
N LEU A 302 26.46 130.04 -64.86
CA LEU A 302 25.50 130.66 -63.95
C LEU A 302 26.16 131.74 -63.09
N GLY A 303 27.44 131.60 -62.72
CA GLY A 303 28.19 132.65 -62.05
C GLY A 303 28.33 133.94 -62.88
N ALA A 304 28.35 133.81 -64.22
CA ALA A 304 28.35 134.95 -65.13
C ALA A 304 26.94 135.54 -65.31
N GLU A 305 25.92 134.69 -65.42
CA GLU A 305 24.51 135.10 -65.55
C GLU A 305 23.94 135.68 -64.24
N LEU A 306 24.38 135.25 -63.06
CA LEU A 306 23.93 135.76 -61.76
C LEU A 306 24.33 137.24 -61.52
N SER A 307 25.37 137.72 -62.20
CA SER A 307 25.70 139.14 -62.24
C SER A 307 24.67 139.96 -63.03
N GLU A 308 23.98 139.34 -63.98
CA GLU A 308 22.92 139.91 -64.80
C GLU A 308 21.56 139.81 -64.08
N VAL A 309 21.29 138.67 -63.45
CA VAL A 309 20.06 138.36 -62.68
C VAL A 309 19.90 139.23 -61.43
N MET A 310 20.97 139.67 -60.76
CA MET A 310 20.86 140.56 -59.59
C MET A 310 20.25 141.94 -59.94
N THR A 311 20.23 142.29 -61.23
CA THR A 311 19.51 143.45 -61.76
C THR A 311 18.01 143.16 -61.96
N GLY A 312 17.65 141.91 -62.26
CA GLY A 312 16.26 141.42 -62.42
C GLY A 312 15.55 141.06 -61.11
N ILE A 313 16.27 140.60 -60.09
CA ILE A 313 15.70 140.21 -58.78
C ILE A 313 15.00 141.38 -58.05
N LYS A 314 15.41 142.62 -58.32
CA LYS A 314 14.73 143.82 -57.79
C LYS A 314 13.29 143.96 -58.30
N GLN A 315 12.95 143.30 -59.40
CA GLN A 315 11.67 143.41 -60.10
C GLN A 315 10.71 142.24 -59.80
N GLU A 316 11.21 141.05 -59.46
CA GLU A 316 10.38 139.86 -59.18
C GLU A 316 9.94 139.72 -57.70
N LEU A 317 10.64 140.34 -56.75
CA LEU A 317 10.34 140.26 -55.30
C LEU A 317 8.97 140.82 -54.89
N SER A 318 8.31 141.59 -55.75
CA SER A 318 6.94 142.05 -55.52
C SER A 318 5.86 141.01 -55.86
N GLN A 319 6.19 139.93 -56.58
CA GLN A 319 5.23 138.93 -57.07
C GLN A 319 5.11 137.70 -56.14
N VAL A 320 6.22 137.27 -55.54
CA VAL A 320 6.33 136.02 -54.74
C VAL A 320 5.51 136.03 -53.43
N VAL A 321 5.30 137.19 -52.83
CA VAL A 321 4.60 137.32 -51.53
C VAL A 321 3.12 136.86 -51.60
N ASN A 322 2.50 136.89 -52.79
CA ASN A 322 1.10 136.50 -52.97
C ASN A 322 0.88 134.99 -53.13
N GLU A 323 1.86 134.23 -53.60
CA GLU A 323 1.72 132.78 -53.86
C GLU A 323 1.88 131.92 -52.60
N MET A 324 2.75 132.34 -51.67
CA MET A 324 3.10 131.56 -50.48
C MET A 324 1.95 131.38 -49.48
N ASN A 325 0.96 132.27 -49.50
CA ASN A 325 -0.18 132.23 -48.59
C ASN A 325 -1.20 131.12 -48.96
N ALA A 326 -1.19 130.65 -50.22
CA ALA A 326 -2.13 129.64 -50.71
C ALA A 326 -1.69 128.20 -50.36
N ASP A 327 -0.39 127.90 -50.38
CA ASP A 327 0.12 126.52 -50.15
C ASP A 327 0.07 126.09 -48.68
N PHE A 328 0.22 127.04 -47.76
CA PHE A 328 0.22 126.73 -46.32
C PHE A 328 -1.15 126.20 -45.85
N THR A 329 -2.24 126.82 -46.33
CA THR A 329 -3.61 126.38 -46.02
C THR A 329 -3.88 124.96 -46.54
N ARG A 330 -3.31 124.59 -47.69
CA ARG A 330 -3.50 123.26 -48.30
C ARG A 330 -2.85 122.14 -47.50
N ASN A 331 -1.64 122.38 -46.98
CA ASN A 331 -0.89 121.36 -46.23
C ASN A 331 -1.51 121.05 -44.86
N VAL A 332 -2.02 122.06 -44.15
CA VAL A 332 -2.71 121.87 -42.87
C VAL A 332 -3.97 121.03 -43.03
N GLN A 333 -4.72 121.24 -44.13
CA GLN A 333 -5.90 120.44 -44.44
C GLN A 333 -5.55 118.96 -44.70
N GLN A 334 -4.51 118.69 -45.49
CA GLN A 334 -4.08 117.32 -45.79
C GLN A 334 -3.59 116.55 -44.55
N MET A 335 -2.98 117.25 -43.59
CA MET A 335 -2.54 116.64 -42.33
C MET A 335 -3.74 116.25 -41.45
N SER A 336 -4.77 117.09 -41.40
CA SER A 336 -6.03 116.79 -40.71
C SER A 336 -6.69 115.53 -41.26
N ASP A 337 -6.75 115.40 -42.59
CA ASP A 337 -7.37 114.25 -43.26
C ASP A 337 -6.60 112.94 -42.98
N LYS A 338 -5.27 112.97 -42.99
CA LYS A 338 -4.44 111.78 -42.66
C LYS A 338 -4.54 111.36 -41.19
N LEU A 339 -4.70 112.31 -40.27
CA LEU A 339 -4.89 112.01 -38.84
C LEU A 339 -6.26 111.39 -38.57
N ALA A 340 -7.31 111.87 -39.26
CA ALA A 340 -8.64 111.29 -39.19
C ALA A 340 -8.65 109.84 -39.71
N GLU A 341 -8.02 109.59 -40.87
CA GLU A 341 -7.86 108.25 -41.46
C GLU A 341 -7.12 107.29 -40.51
N SER A 342 -5.99 107.73 -39.93
CA SER A 342 -5.19 106.91 -39.02
C SER A 342 -5.96 106.53 -37.75
N THR A 343 -6.77 107.46 -37.22
CA THR A 343 -7.61 107.24 -36.05
C THR A 343 -8.71 106.21 -36.35
N HIS A 344 -9.31 106.27 -37.55
CA HIS A 344 -10.30 105.29 -38.00
C HIS A 344 -9.69 103.89 -38.15
N GLN A 345 -8.49 103.78 -38.72
CA GLN A 345 -7.77 102.51 -38.86
C GLN A 345 -7.42 101.89 -37.51
N LEU A 346 -6.99 102.68 -36.54
CA LEU A 346 -6.73 102.21 -35.16
C LEU A 346 -8.00 101.71 -34.48
N SER A 347 -9.11 102.45 -34.62
CA SER A 347 -10.42 102.03 -34.09
C SER A 347 -10.88 100.70 -34.70
N THR A 348 -10.73 100.54 -36.01
CA THR A 348 -11.06 99.30 -36.73
C THR A 348 -10.19 98.14 -36.26
N THR A 349 -8.89 98.37 -36.11
CA THR A 349 -7.93 97.34 -35.66
C THR A 349 -8.22 96.92 -34.23
N MET A 350 -8.54 97.85 -33.33
CA MET A 350 -8.93 97.51 -31.96
C MET A 350 -10.25 96.74 -31.89
N GLY A 351 -11.25 97.08 -32.71
CA GLY A 351 -12.48 96.28 -32.80
C GLY A 351 -12.25 94.85 -33.30
N GLN A 352 -11.31 94.65 -34.22
CA GLN A 352 -10.91 93.32 -34.69
C GLN A 352 -10.18 92.53 -33.60
N ILE A 353 -9.29 93.17 -32.83
CA ILE A 353 -8.59 92.55 -31.70
C ILE A 353 -9.58 92.13 -30.62
N GLU A 354 -10.52 93.00 -30.24
CA GLU A 354 -11.56 92.70 -29.25
C GLU A 354 -12.39 91.49 -29.68
N THR A 355 -12.83 91.46 -30.94
CA THR A 355 -13.61 90.35 -31.50
C THR A 355 -12.81 89.05 -31.49
N SER A 356 -11.54 89.09 -31.93
CA SER A 356 -10.69 87.90 -31.97
C SER A 356 -10.36 87.35 -30.58
N LEU A 357 -10.11 88.22 -29.61
CA LEU A 357 -9.83 87.80 -28.22
C LEU A 357 -11.07 87.21 -27.57
N ASN A 358 -12.24 87.83 -27.74
CA ASN A 358 -13.50 87.28 -27.24
C ASN A 358 -13.81 85.92 -27.87
N GLY A 359 -13.56 85.75 -29.17
CA GLY A 359 -13.71 84.45 -29.85
C GLY A 359 -12.75 83.39 -29.32
N ALA A 360 -11.47 83.73 -29.11
CA ALA A 360 -10.48 82.83 -28.57
C ALA A 360 -10.80 82.39 -27.13
N ILE A 361 -11.21 83.33 -26.27
CA ILE A 361 -11.61 83.05 -24.88
C ILE A 361 -12.83 82.13 -24.85
N ALA A 362 -13.85 82.41 -25.66
CA ALA A 362 -15.05 81.56 -25.74
C ALA A 362 -14.72 80.14 -26.21
N SER A 363 -13.82 80.00 -27.20
CA SER A 363 -13.37 78.70 -27.69
C SER A 363 -12.56 77.93 -26.64
N MET A 364 -11.69 78.61 -25.91
CA MET A 364 -10.92 78.03 -24.79
C MET A 364 -11.85 77.59 -23.65
N ASP A 365 -12.81 78.41 -23.25
CA ASP A 365 -13.77 78.06 -22.20
C ASP A 365 -14.58 76.82 -22.57
N ALA A 366 -15.11 76.77 -23.80
CA ALA A 366 -15.83 75.61 -24.31
C ALA A 366 -14.97 74.34 -24.31
N SER A 367 -13.72 74.43 -24.78
CA SER A 367 -12.78 73.30 -24.83
C SER A 367 -12.41 72.82 -23.42
N PHE A 368 -12.17 73.76 -22.49
CA PHE A 368 -11.83 73.44 -21.12
C PHE A 368 -13.00 72.75 -20.40
N ARG A 369 -14.22 73.28 -20.55
CA ARG A 369 -15.43 72.65 -20.01
C ARG A 369 -15.62 71.24 -20.57
N GLY A 370 -15.47 71.07 -21.88
CA GLY A 370 -15.56 69.77 -22.55
C GLY A 370 -14.55 68.75 -22.00
N ASN A 371 -13.27 69.14 -21.90
CA ASN A 371 -12.22 68.29 -21.35
C ASN A 371 -12.46 67.94 -19.89
N MET A 372 -12.88 68.90 -19.06
CA MET A 372 -13.17 68.66 -17.64
C MET A 372 -14.35 67.69 -17.46
N THR A 373 -15.40 67.83 -18.28
CA THR A 373 -16.54 66.89 -18.29
C THR A 373 -16.12 65.51 -18.75
N GLN A 374 -15.32 65.40 -19.82
CA GLN A 374 -14.82 64.11 -20.28
C GLN A 374 -13.96 63.41 -19.23
N MET A 375 -13.08 64.16 -18.55
CA MET A 375 -12.24 63.63 -17.48
C MET A 375 -13.10 63.16 -16.28
N ALA A 376 -14.12 63.93 -15.90
CA ALA A 376 -15.03 63.52 -14.83
C ALA A 376 -15.75 62.21 -15.17
N ASN A 377 -16.27 62.08 -16.39
CA ASN A 377 -16.94 60.86 -16.86
C ASN A 377 -15.97 59.66 -16.91
N GLN A 378 -14.73 59.88 -17.37
CA GLN A 378 -13.71 58.83 -17.40
C GLN A 378 -13.30 58.38 -15.98
N LEU A 379 -13.16 59.32 -15.04
CA LEU A 379 -12.86 59.00 -13.65
C LEU A 379 -14.02 58.26 -12.98
N GLU A 380 -15.26 58.66 -13.23
CA GLU A 380 -16.46 57.97 -12.73
C GLU A 380 -16.51 56.53 -13.27
N SER A 381 -16.29 56.34 -14.57
CA SER A 381 -16.27 55.02 -15.20
C SER A 381 -15.15 54.13 -14.66
N ALA A 382 -13.92 54.66 -14.54
CA ALA A 382 -12.79 53.93 -13.97
C ALA A 382 -13.05 53.53 -12.50
N THR A 383 -13.62 54.45 -11.72
CA THR A 383 -13.98 54.19 -10.31
C THR A 383 -15.05 53.10 -10.21
N SER A 384 -16.05 53.12 -11.10
CA SER A 384 -17.07 52.09 -11.19
C SER A 384 -16.49 50.71 -11.52
N GLN A 385 -15.61 50.62 -12.53
CA GLN A 385 -14.95 49.37 -12.91
C GLN A 385 -14.04 48.81 -11.81
N ILE A 386 -13.31 49.69 -11.09
CA ILE A 386 -12.50 49.30 -9.94
C ILE A 386 -13.41 48.75 -8.84
N SER A 387 -14.53 49.40 -8.55
CA SER A 387 -15.50 48.95 -7.53
C SER A 387 -16.06 47.56 -7.87
N GLU A 388 -16.43 47.33 -9.12
CA GLU A 388 -16.93 46.03 -9.59
C GLU A 388 -15.84 44.94 -9.49
N SER A 389 -14.61 45.26 -9.89
CA SER A 389 -13.46 44.34 -9.77
C SER A 389 -13.16 43.99 -8.32
N VAL A 390 -13.22 44.97 -7.41
CA VAL A 390 -13.02 44.76 -5.97
C VAL A 390 -14.13 43.90 -5.38
N ASN A 391 -15.39 44.10 -5.78
CA ASN A 391 -16.51 43.26 -5.34
C ASN A 391 -16.36 41.81 -5.83
N ASN A 392 -16.00 41.62 -7.10
CA ASN A 392 -15.75 40.28 -7.66
C ASN A 392 -14.60 39.59 -6.92
N MET A 393 -13.49 40.31 -6.68
CA MET A 393 -12.36 39.79 -5.94
C MET A 393 -12.74 39.43 -4.49
N SER A 394 -13.54 40.26 -3.82
CA SER A 394 -14.05 40.00 -2.47
C SER A 394 -14.88 38.72 -2.42
N SER A 395 -15.82 38.56 -3.37
CA SER A 395 -16.64 37.34 -3.48
C SER A 395 -15.79 36.09 -3.74
N GLN A 396 -14.76 36.21 -4.57
CA GLN A 396 -13.89 35.09 -4.90
C GLN A 396 -12.96 34.71 -3.73
N ILE A 397 -12.50 35.69 -2.95
CA ILE A 397 -11.78 35.46 -1.69
C ILE A 397 -12.69 34.75 -0.68
N ASP A 398 -13.94 35.17 -0.53
CA ASP A 398 -14.90 34.55 0.39
C ASP A 398 -15.18 33.08 0.02
N SER A 399 -15.39 32.81 -1.28
CA SER A 399 -15.54 31.45 -1.80
C SER A 399 -14.30 30.59 -1.57
N THR A 400 -13.11 31.15 -1.79
CA THR A 400 -11.83 30.47 -1.56
C THR A 400 -11.65 30.15 -0.07
N MET A 401 -11.91 31.11 0.81
CA MET A 401 -11.79 30.92 2.26
C MET A 401 -12.81 29.90 2.79
N THR A 402 -14.02 29.88 2.24
CA THR A 402 -15.02 28.85 2.53
C THR A 402 -14.52 27.46 2.13
N THR A 403 -13.96 27.33 0.92
CA THR A 403 -13.38 26.06 0.44
C THR A 403 -12.20 25.62 1.31
N VAL A 404 -11.32 26.55 1.69
CA VAL A 404 -10.18 26.27 2.58
C VAL A 404 -10.68 25.80 3.95
N LYS A 405 -11.72 26.43 4.51
CA LYS A 405 -12.34 26.01 5.77
C LYS A 405 -12.86 24.57 5.68
N GLU A 406 -13.67 24.26 4.66
CA GLU A 406 -14.23 22.92 4.47
C GLU A 406 -13.15 21.84 4.32
N ARG A 407 -12.12 22.11 3.52
CA ARG A 407 -11.01 21.16 3.34
C ARG A 407 -10.19 20.98 4.62
N THR A 408 -9.99 22.05 5.39
CA THR A 408 -9.27 21.99 6.66
C THR A 408 -10.06 21.19 7.70
N GLU A 409 -11.38 21.36 7.77
CA GLU A 409 -12.26 20.55 8.62
C GLU A 409 -12.26 19.07 8.22
N ALA A 410 -12.32 18.77 6.92
CA ALA A 410 -12.22 17.40 6.41
C ALA A 410 -10.87 16.75 6.75
N ALA A 411 -9.76 17.47 6.55
CA ALA A 411 -8.42 17.00 6.91
C ALA A 411 -8.30 16.72 8.41
N ALA A 412 -8.81 17.62 9.25
CA ALA A 412 -8.82 17.42 10.70
C ALA A 412 -9.65 16.19 11.11
N LYS A 413 -10.75 15.91 10.42
CA LYS A 413 -11.56 14.70 10.66
C LYS A 413 -10.79 13.42 10.29
N ILE A 414 -10.15 13.40 9.12
CA ILE A 414 -9.31 12.27 8.69
C ILE A 414 -8.16 12.06 9.67
N GLN A 415 -7.51 13.14 10.12
CA GLN A 415 -6.41 13.05 11.07
C GLN A 415 -6.85 12.50 12.43
N ARG A 416 -8.03 12.88 12.93
CA ARG A 416 -8.60 12.28 14.15
C ARG A 416 -8.89 10.79 13.96
N GLN A 417 -9.55 10.42 12.86
CA GLN A 417 -9.87 9.01 12.59
C GLN A 417 -8.60 8.15 12.47
N ALA A 418 -7.58 8.64 11.78
CA ALA A 418 -6.30 7.95 11.68
C ALA A 418 -5.59 7.79 13.03
N MET A 419 -5.70 8.78 13.93
CA MET A 419 -5.18 8.66 15.29
C MET A 419 -5.97 7.66 16.13
N ASP A 420 -7.29 7.58 15.96
CA ASP A 420 -8.13 6.59 16.65
C ASP A 420 -7.77 5.16 16.18
N GLU A 421 -7.67 4.92 14.87
CA GLU A 421 -7.22 3.64 14.31
C GLU A 421 -5.80 3.28 14.74
N PHE A 422 -4.89 4.26 14.79
CA PHE A 422 -3.53 4.06 15.28
C PHE A 422 -3.51 3.68 16.77
N SER A 423 -4.35 4.31 17.59
CA SER A 423 -4.50 3.99 19.00
C SER A 423 -5.01 2.56 19.21
N GLU A 424 -6.05 2.16 18.46
CA GLU A 424 -6.63 0.81 18.50
C GLU A 424 -5.62 -0.27 18.08
N THR A 425 -4.89 -0.03 16.97
CA THR A 425 -3.83 -0.93 16.53
C THR A 425 -2.68 -1.00 17.54
N SER A 426 -2.30 0.12 18.19
CA SER A 426 -1.29 0.14 19.24
C SER A 426 -1.73 -0.66 20.48
N LEU A 427 -3.00 -0.56 20.89
CA LEU A 427 -3.55 -1.34 22.00
C LEU A 427 -3.53 -2.84 21.68
N THR A 428 -4.01 -3.20 20.48
CA THR A 428 -4.03 -4.60 20.01
C THR A 428 -2.61 -5.17 19.94
N LEU A 429 -1.65 -4.42 19.38
CA LEU A 429 -0.26 -4.84 19.32
C LEU A 429 0.31 -5.06 20.73
N ASN A 430 0.03 -4.17 21.67
CA ASN A 430 0.49 -4.30 23.05
C ASN A 430 -0.08 -5.54 23.74
N GLU A 431 -1.36 -5.85 23.48
CA GLU A 431 -2.00 -7.07 23.99
C GLU A 431 -1.36 -8.33 23.39
N GLN A 432 -1.09 -8.34 22.08
CA GLN A 432 -0.40 -9.45 21.40
C GLN A 432 1.04 -9.64 21.91
N VAL A 433 1.79 -8.55 22.10
CA VAL A 433 3.16 -8.60 22.67
C VAL A 433 3.13 -9.15 24.09
N THR A 434 2.13 -8.77 24.90
CA THR A 434 1.95 -9.30 26.26
C THR A 434 1.66 -10.81 26.23
N SER A 435 0.74 -11.25 25.36
CA SER A 435 0.42 -12.66 25.15
C SER A 435 1.65 -13.47 24.73
N MET A 436 2.42 -12.94 23.77
CA MET A 436 3.63 -13.59 23.28
C MET A 436 4.72 -13.65 24.35
N THR A 437 4.86 -12.62 25.18
CA THR A 437 5.77 -12.61 26.34
C THR A 437 5.40 -13.70 27.34
N ASN A 438 4.11 -13.85 27.66
CA ASN A 438 3.62 -14.91 28.55
C ASN A 438 3.84 -16.30 27.96
N TYR A 439 3.60 -16.47 26.66
CA TYR A 439 3.88 -17.73 25.96
C TYR A 439 5.37 -18.08 26.03
N ILE A 440 6.27 -17.13 25.73
CA ILE A 440 7.72 -17.33 25.82
C ILE A 440 8.14 -17.69 27.25
N GLN A 441 7.59 -17.02 28.27
CA GLN A 441 7.88 -17.38 29.66
C GLN A 441 7.43 -18.81 29.99
N ARG A 442 6.25 -19.23 29.52
CA ARG A 442 5.75 -20.59 29.70
C ARG A 442 6.64 -21.62 29.01
N VAL A 443 6.98 -21.40 27.74
CA VAL A 443 7.88 -22.28 26.97
C VAL A 443 9.25 -22.36 27.65
N THR A 444 9.80 -21.23 28.10
CA THR A 444 11.09 -21.21 28.82
C THR A 444 11.01 -22.03 30.10
N LYS A 445 9.91 -21.93 30.86
CA LYS A 445 9.68 -22.72 32.07
C LYS A 445 9.54 -24.22 31.76
N GLU A 446 8.79 -24.58 30.74
CA GLU A 446 8.61 -25.98 30.32
C GLU A 446 9.93 -26.59 29.83
N ILE A 447 10.72 -25.83 29.06
CA ILE A 447 12.07 -26.24 28.63
C ILE A 447 12.99 -26.45 29.84
N ALA A 448 12.99 -25.52 30.81
CA ALA A 448 13.80 -25.66 32.03
C ALA A 448 13.39 -26.89 32.86
N LEU A 449 12.09 -27.14 33.01
CA LEU A 449 11.56 -28.33 33.69
C LEU A 449 11.92 -29.62 32.93
N GLY A 450 11.80 -29.60 31.59
CA GLY A 450 12.19 -30.72 30.74
C GLY A 450 13.69 -31.03 30.85
N LEU A 451 14.55 -30.02 30.79
CA LEU A 451 16.00 -30.15 30.99
C LEU A 451 16.32 -30.70 32.38
N ALA A 452 15.64 -30.24 33.43
CA ALA A 452 15.81 -30.76 34.79
C ALA A 452 15.40 -32.24 34.88
N ALA A 453 14.29 -32.63 34.25
CA ALA A 453 13.84 -34.01 34.20
C ALA A 453 14.80 -34.92 33.43
N VAL A 454 15.35 -34.44 32.30
CA VAL A 454 16.39 -35.16 31.53
C VAL A 454 17.67 -35.29 32.35
N SER A 455 18.10 -34.24 33.04
CA SER A 455 19.27 -34.27 33.91
C SER A 455 19.11 -35.28 35.07
N GLU A 456 17.95 -35.28 35.72
CA GLU A 456 17.64 -36.27 36.77
C GLU A 456 17.52 -37.69 36.20
N GLY A 457 16.97 -37.85 34.99
CA GLY A 457 16.97 -39.10 34.25
C GLY A 457 18.37 -39.62 33.97
N ASN A 458 19.27 -38.76 33.51
CA ASN A 458 20.68 -39.08 33.29
C ASN A 458 21.38 -39.49 34.59
N ARG A 459 21.14 -38.78 35.70
CA ARG A 459 21.66 -39.16 37.04
C ARG A 459 21.19 -40.54 37.47
N LYS A 460 19.91 -40.87 37.26
CA LYS A 460 19.37 -42.21 37.56
C LYS A 460 19.99 -43.27 36.66
N MET A 461 20.18 -42.97 35.37
CA MET A 461 20.83 -43.88 34.44
C MET A 461 22.27 -44.19 34.86
N GLU A 462 23.03 -43.17 35.26
CA GLU A 462 24.38 -43.33 35.81
C GLU A 462 24.39 -44.23 37.05
N HIS A 463 23.46 -44.01 37.99
CA HIS A 463 23.30 -44.89 39.15
C HIS A 463 22.97 -46.34 38.74
N TYR A 464 22.11 -46.57 37.75
CA TYR A 464 21.80 -47.92 37.28
C TYR A 464 23.01 -48.59 36.62
N ILE A 465 23.80 -47.86 35.83
CA ILE A 465 25.05 -48.34 35.24
C ILE A 465 26.03 -48.78 36.34
N THR A 466 26.23 -47.95 37.38
CA THR A 466 27.11 -48.30 38.51
C THR A 466 26.63 -49.56 39.23
N ARG A 467 25.33 -49.65 39.55
CA ARG A 467 24.76 -50.83 40.23
C ARG A 467 24.82 -52.10 39.37
N PHE A 468 24.68 -51.95 38.05
CA PHE A 468 24.82 -53.05 37.10
C PHE A 468 26.27 -53.56 37.05
N ASN A 469 27.25 -52.65 37.04
CA ASN A 469 28.66 -53.01 37.12
C ASN A 469 29.01 -53.72 38.44
N GLU A 470 28.53 -53.22 39.58
CA GLU A 470 28.73 -53.88 40.89
C GLU A 470 28.14 -55.31 40.92
N ALA A 471 26.96 -55.51 40.33
CA ALA A 471 26.35 -56.84 40.22
C ALA A 471 27.18 -57.77 39.30
N PHE A 472 27.74 -57.24 38.21
CA PHE A 472 28.64 -57.97 37.32
C PHE A 472 29.95 -58.35 38.01
N ASP A 473 30.53 -57.47 38.82
CA ASP A 473 31.72 -57.77 39.62
C ASP A 473 31.45 -58.88 40.65
N GLN A 474 30.28 -58.85 41.31
CA GLN A 474 29.85 -59.93 42.22
C GLN A 474 29.66 -61.27 41.49
N LEU A 475 29.09 -61.26 40.28
CA LEU A 475 29.00 -62.43 39.41
C LEU A 475 30.39 -62.92 38.97
N GLY A 476 31.33 -62.00 38.73
CA GLY A 476 32.74 -62.32 38.43
C GLY A 476 33.50 -62.96 39.60
N ALA A 477 33.09 -62.69 40.85
CA ALA A 477 33.66 -63.30 42.05
C ALA A 477 33.00 -64.66 42.44
N LEU A 478 31.88 -65.01 41.81
CA LEU A 478 31.14 -66.26 42.04
C LEU A 478 31.98 -67.54 41.77
N PRO A 479 32.79 -67.61 40.70
CA PRO A 479 33.62 -68.78 40.44
C PRO A 479 34.64 -69.05 41.55
N GLU A 480 35.25 -67.99 42.10
CA GLU A 480 36.27 -68.13 43.15
C GLU A 480 35.65 -68.53 44.50
N THR A 481 34.45 -68.01 44.81
CA THR A 481 33.67 -68.44 45.98
C THR A 481 33.20 -69.88 45.86
N VAL A 482 32.71 -70.31 44.68
CA VAL A 482 32.37 -71.71 44.40
C VAL A 482 33.60 -72.62 44.54
N LYS A 483 34.78 -72.18 44.08
CA LYS A 483 36.03 -72.91 44.23
C LYS A 483 36.47 -73.03 45.69
N GLN A 484 36.32 -71.97 46.50
CA GLN A 484 36.55 -72.02 47.94
C GLN A 484 35.60 -73.00 48.64
N ILE A 485 34.30 -72.96 48.34
CA ILE A 485 33.30 -73.89 48.89
C ILE A 485 33.66 -75.32 48.49
N THR A 486 34.01 -75.57 47.23
CA THR A 486 34.42 -76.90 46.74
C THR A 486 35.66 -77.40 47.51
N THR A 487 36.61 -76.52 47.76
CA THR A 487 37.82 -76.84 48.53
C THR A 487 37.45 -77.16 50.00
N GLN A 488 36.59 -76.37 50.63
CA GLN A 488 36.13 -76.64 52.00
C GLN A 488 35.33 -77.95 52.11
N VAL A 489 34.45 -78.23 51.14
CA VAL A 489 33.67 -79.48 51.07
C VAL A 489 34.61 -80.67 50.87
N SER A 490 35.60 -80.58 49.98
CA SER A 490 36.60 -81.65 49.81
C SER A 490 37.39 -81.90 51.10
N ALA A 491 37.77 -80.86 51.83
CA ALA A 491 38.46 -81.00 53.12
C ALA A 491 37.56 -81.66 54.18
N LEU A 492 36.26 -81.36 54.17
CA LEU A 492 35.25 -81.99 55.01
C LEU A 492 35.06 -83.48 54.67
N CYS A 493 34.92 -83.82 53.39
CA CYS A 493 34.86 -85.21 52.92
C CYS A 493 36.11 -86.00 53.31
N THR A 494 37.30 -85.41 53.16
CA THR A 494 38.57 -86.06 53.57
C THR A 494 38.61 -86.31 55.08
N ARG A 495 37.99 -85.43 55.88
CA ARG A 495 37.90 -85.58 57.33
C ARG A 495 36.89 -86.65 57.74
N ILE A 496 35.80 -86.80 56.99
CA ILE A 496 34.80 -87.86 57.16
C ILE A 496 35.37 -89.22 56.74
N ASP A 497 36.11 -89.31 55.63
CA ASP A 497 36.76 -90.55 55.19
C ASP A 497 37.81 -91.04 56.19
N LYS A 498 38.52 -90.14 56.89
CA LYS A 498 39.43 -90.53 57.98
C LYS A 498 38.72 -91.07 59.22
N LEU A 499 37.44 -90.79 59.42
CA LEU A 499 36.64 -91.28 60.55
C LEU A 499 35.95 -92.62 60.25
N LEU A 500 35.80 -92.98 58.97
CA LEU A 500 35.11 -94.20 58.54
C LEU A 500 35.82 -95.52 58.93
N PRO A 501 37.16 -95.67 58.85
CA PRO A 501 37.81 -96.92 59.27
C PRO A 501 37.97 -97.07 60.80
N ALA A 502 37.55 -96.08 61.61
CA ALA A 502 37.58 -96.19 63.07
C ALA A 502 36.28 -96.80 63.67
N GLN A 503 35.19 -96.89 62.91
CA GLN A 503 33.93 -97.51 63.36
C GLN A 503 33.78 -98.99 62.96
N GLN A 504 34.57 -99.52 62.02
CA GLN A 504 34.51 -100.92 61.59
C GLN A 504 35.35 -101.90 62.45
N LEU A 505 36.11 -101.42 63.45
CA LEU A 505 36.86 -102.28 64.39
C LEU A 505 36.15 -102.56 65.72
N VAL A 506 34.91 -102.08 65.91
CA VAL A 506 34.12 -102.29 67.15
C VAL A 506 33.03 -103.39 66.98
N ALA A 507 32.81 -103.88 65.76
CA ALA A 507 31.80 -104.91 65.47
C ALA A 507 32.30 -106.36 65.59
N GLU A 508 33.58 -106.60 65.90
CA GLU A 508 34.18 -107.95 66.01
C GLU A 508 34.76 -108.20 67.42
N ARG A 509 33.95 -107.96 68.46
CA ARG A 509 34.16 -108.43 69.84
C ARG A 509 32.85 -108.73 70.56
N VAL A 510 31.92 -109.39 69.85
CA VAL A 510 30.76 -110.06 70.46
C VAL A 510 30.74 -111.49 69.92
N GLU A 511 31.57 -112.34 70.52
CA GLU A 511 31.44 -113.80 70.63
C GLU A 511 32.71 -114.36 71.31
N VAL A 512 32.69 -114.41 72.64
CA VAL A 512 33.03 -115.54 73.54
C VAL A 512 32.66 -115.12 74.96
#